data_AF-A0A146FI64-F1
#
_entry.id   AF-A0A146FI64-F1
#
_cell.length_a   1.000
_cell.length_b   1.000
_cell.length_c   1.000
_cell.angle_alpha   90.00
_cell.angle_beta   90.00
_cell.angle_gamma   90.00
#
_symmetry.space_group_name_H-M   'P 1'
#
loop_
_entity.id
_entity.type
_entity.pdbx_description
1 polymer ?
#
loop_
_entity_poly.entity_id
_entity_poly.type
_entity_poly.pdbx_seq_one_letter_code
_entity_poly.pdbx_strand_id
1 'polypeptide(L)'
;MAENCSRNSFFRLPTEIIQYIAYLLPRDIDMVNFAQCCPWLAAKTLPGHSSIWRSRFIDLYDVTRQYASNEVKVEYQIRAIVLSQSISFKFGQKEAQTLWLEVLRDMLRESYWLLESNGPYTSKNHQKIRDILSNSELLNRPVSGYSQKDAGSPSDLFCATQLCLTGLALDPLMSVQCLRTDYDVGVVYGYRAENSRPIVLENKLDLQKLLHIRNFWLRHLLCPTEATFHASYINLAPRYKPRSWVSLDPLNFERSYFRGIRRTPDYVVQPPDLVRGFCEPIADFQGGFSGWRRICFVIYQWDQEQPPVLSANDGTEPALDENAGPFEAKWPPPDFESDFYLVQVYEGVILPEGRMMIGTWIDLLETLDKGPFIFWKR
;
A
#
# COMPACT_ATOMS: atom_id res chain seq x y z
N MET A 1 -33.80 20.29 40.40
CA MET A 1 -33.60 19.16 39.46
C MET A 1 -33.30 17.83 40.16
N ALA A 2 -32.56 17.80 41.27
CA ALA A 2 -32.24 16.55 42.00
C ALA A 2 -33.48 15.75 42.46
N GLU A 3 -34.57 16.41 42.84
CA GLU A 3 -35.80 15.74 43.28
C GLU A 3 -36.60 15.02 42.18
N ASN A 4 -36.43 15.39 40.91
CA ASN A 4 -37.18 14.79 39.79
C ASN A 4 -36.54 13.52 39.22
N CYS A 5 -35.23 13.32 39.42
CA CYS A 5 -34.54 12.10 38.99
C CYS A 5 -34.86 10.90 39.88
N SER A 6 -35.19 11.10 41.17
CA SER A 6 -35.41 10.00 42.12
C SER A 6 -36.71 9.19 41.89
N ARG A 7 -37.69 9.80 41.18
CA ARG A 7 -39.00 9.20 40.86
C ARG A 7 -39.01 8.42 39.55
N ASN A 8 -38.11 8.70 38.62
CA ASN A 8 -38.08 8.02 37.33
C ASN A 8 -37.19 6.76 37.41
N SER A 9 -37.79 5.60 37.13
CA SER A 9 -37.16 4.27 37.21
C SER A 9 -35.92 4.15 36.32
N PHE A 10 -35.84 4.93 35.25
CA PHE A 10 -34.69 4.99 34.37
C PHE A 10 -33.40 5.41 35.09
N PHE A 11 -33.48 6.38 36.01
CA PHE A 11 -32.31 6.85 36.78
C PHE A 11 -31.86 5.88 37.86
N ARG A 12 -32.60 4.78 38.06
CA ARG A 12 -32.23 3.68 38.98
C ARG A 12 -31.50 2.55 38.27
N LEU A 13 -31.37 2.61 36.94
CA LEU A 13 -30.64 1.59 36.20
C LEU A 13 -29.14 1.63 36.52
N PRO A 14 -28.46 0.47 36.55
CA PRO A 14 -27.00 0.41 36.68
C PRO A 14 -26.29 1.20 35.58
N THR A 15 -25.07 1.65 35.87
CA THR A 15 -24.27 2.46 34.93
C THR A 15 -24.03 1.72 33.63
N GLU A 16 -23.81 0.42 33.73
CA GLU A 16 -23.54 -0.51 32.64
C GLU A 16 -24.73 -0.59 31.69
N ILE A 17 -25.96 -0.60 32.22
CA ILE A 17 -27.19 -0.63 31.42
C ILE A 17 -27.39 0.71 30.72
N ILE A 18 -27.16 1.84 31.39
CA ILE A 18 -27.24 3.16 30.78
C ILE A 18 -26.20 3.31 29.65
N GLN A 19 -24.97 2.85 29.89
CA GLN A 19 -23.92 2.85 28.88
C GLN A 19 -24.27 1.94 27.71
N TYR A 20 -24.85 0.77 27.95
CA TYR A 20 -25.31 -0.12 26.88
C TYR A 20 -26.41 0.53 26.03
N ILE A 21 -27.40 1.17 26.66
CA ILE A 21 -28.45 1.93 25.95
C ILE A 21 -27.84 3.04 25.10
N ALA A 22 -26.90 3.82 25.66
CA ALA A 22 -26.22 4.90 24.94
C ALA A 22 -25.34 4.38 23.79
N TYR A 23 -24.72 3.22 23.95
CA TYR A 23 -23.97 2.53 22.90
C TYR A 23 -24.86 2.20 21.70
N LEU A 24 -26.05 1.67 21.93
CA LEU A 24 -27.02 1.30 20.89
C LEU A 24 -27.62 2.47 20.10
N LEU A 25 -27.34 3.72 20.48
CA LEU A 25 -27.79 4.90 19.73
C LEU A 25 -27.12 4.94 18.35
N PRO A 26 -27.86 5.17 17.26
CA PRO A 26 -27.36 4.89 15.91
C PRO A 26 -26.30 5.90 15.44
N ARG A 27 -26.32 7.16 15.91
CA ARG A 27 -25.37 8.19 15.50
C ARG A 27 -24.69 8.83 16.70
N ASP A 28 -23.51 9.40 16.48
CA ASP A 28 -22.79 10.15 17.53
C ASP A 28 -23.58 11.36 18.04
N ILE A 29 -24.35 12.01 17.16
CA ILE A 29 -25.23 13.12 17.54
C ILE A 29 -26.33 12.68 18.52
N ASP A 30 -26.84 11.45 18.39
CA ASP A 30 -27.88 10.93 19.29
C ASP A 30 -27.30 10.70 20.68
N MET A 31 -26.05 10.24 20.77
CA MET A 31 -25.33 10.09 22.03
C MET A 31 -25.07 11.46 22.70
N VAL A 32 -24.70 12.48 21.92
CA VAL A 32 -24.57 13.86 22.42
C VAL A 32 -25.90 14.38 22.95
N ASN A 33 -26.98 14.22 22.18
CA ASN A 33 -28.33 14.63 22.60
C ASN A 33 -28.76 13.91 23.88
N PHE A 34 -28.51 12.60 23.97
CA PHE A 34 -28.79 11.79 25.15
C PHE A 34 -28.02 12.26 26.38
N ALA A 35 -26.73 12.60 26.23
CA ALA A 35 -25.92 13.17 27.31
C ALA A 35 -26.43 14.56 27.74
N GLN A 36 -26.90 15.37 26.78
CA GLN A 36 -27.41 16.73 27.04
C GLN A 36 -28.77 16.75 27.75
N CYS A 37 -29.53 15.65 27.77
CA CYS A 37 -30.80 15.58 28.49
C CYS A 37 -30.68 15.93 29.98
N CYS A 38 -29.59 15.52 30.66
CA CYS A 38 -29.30 15.95 32.03
C CYS A 38 -27.84 15.69 32.47
N PRO A 39 -27.33 16.39 33.50
CA PRO A 39 -25.96 16.18 34.01
C PRO A 39 -25.67 14.75 34.49
N TRP A 40 -26.69 14.03 34.99
CA TRP A 40 -26.52 12.64 35.42
C TRP A 40 -26.20 11.72 34.25
N LEU A 41 -26.89 11.89 33.11
CA LEU A 41 -26.61 11.11 31.90
C LEU A 41 -25.24 11.46 31.34
N ALA A 42 -24.92 12.76 31.25
CA ALA A 42 -23.60 13.22 30.85
C ALA A 42 -22.47 12.58 31.67
N ALA A 43 -22.62 12.53 32.99
CA ALA A 43 -21.63 11.93 33.90
C ALA A 43 -21.46 10.42 33.73
N LYS A 44 -22.44 9.73 33.14
CA LYS A 44 -22.40 8.27 32.91
C LYS A 44 -21.94 7.88 31.50
N THR A 45 -22.16 8.74 30.51
CA THR A 45 -21.87 8.42 29.10
C THR A 45 -20.61 9.09 28.55
N LEU A 46 -20.35 10.35 28.92
CA LEU A 46 -19.24 11.12 28.37
C LEU A 46 -17.84 10.75 28.88
N PRO A 47 -17.61 10.20 30.08
CA PRO A 47 -16.26 9.92 30.53
C PRO A 47 -15.48 9.00 29.58
N GLY A 48 -14.17 9.22 29.44
CA GLY A 48 -13.30 8.40 28.58
C GLY A 48 -13.19 6.94 29.02
N HIS A 49 -13.45 6.64 30.30
CA HIS A 49 -13.47 5.26 30.81
C HIS A 49 -14.81 4.53 30.59
N SER A 50 -15.80 5.19 29.98
CA SER A 50 -17.07 4.56 29.60
C SER A 50 -16.86 3.45 28.58
N SER A 51 -17.56 2.32 28.75
CA SER A 51 -17.48 1.19 27.81
C SER A 51 -17.97 1.54 26.41
N ILE A 52 -18.85 2.55 26.29
CA ILE A 52 -19.45 3.04 25.04
C ILE A 52 -18.38 3.26 23.97
N TRP A 53 -17.33 4.02 24.30
CA TRP A 53 -16.33 4.45 23.34
C TRP A 53 -15.50 3.29 22.84
N ARG A 54 -15.15 2.35 23.73
CA ARG A 54 -14.44 1.14 23.35
C ARG A 54 -15.29 0.23 22.49
N SER A 55 -16.56 0.02 22.82
CA SER A 55 -17.48 -0.77 22.01
C SER A 55 -17.64 -0.17 20.61
N ARG A 56 -17.91 1.14 20.50
CA ARG A 56 -18.02 1.81 19.20
C ARG A 56 -16.72 1.76 18.39
N PHE A 57 -15.57 1.93 19.04
CA PHE A 57 -14.28 1.83 18.36
C PHE A 57 -14.04 0.43 17.83
N ILE A 58 -14.25 -0.61 18.64
CA ILE A 58 -14.11 -2.02 18.23
C ILE A 58 -15.03 -2.34 17.06
N ASP A 59 -16.26 -1.81 17.03
CA ASP A 59 -17.20 -2.08 15.96
C ASP A 59 -16.73 -1.54 14.61
N LEU A 60 -16.12 -0.34 14.61
CA LEU A 60 -15.77 0.39 13.39
C LEU A 60 -14.31 0.25 12.94
N TYR A 61 -13.39 0.03 13.87
CA TYR A 61 -11.95 0.11 13.63
C TYR A 61 -11.23 -1.12 14.17
N ASP A 62 -10.02 -1.33 13.66
CA ASP A 62 -9.14 -2.37 14.16
C ASP A 62 -8.54 -1.98 15.52
N VAL A 63 -8.36 -2.97 16.39
CA VAL A 63 -7.75 -2.80 17.71
C VAL A 63 -6.40 -3.52 17.73
N THR A 64 -5.33 -2.75 17.55
CA THR A 64 -3.95 -3.25 17.50
C THR A 64 -3.17 -3.01 18.78
N ARG A 65 -3.65 -2.12 19.65
CA ARG A 65 -3.02 -1.74 20.92
C ARG A 65 -3.97 -1.97 22.09
N GLN A 66 -3.40 -2.27 23.26
CA GLN A 66 -4.11 -2.11 24.53
C GLN A 66 -4.23 -0.62 24.88
N TYR A 67 -5.00 0.14 24.08
CA TYR A 67 -5.29 1.54 24.39
C TYR A 67 -5.97 1.65 25.75
N ALA A 68 -5.50 2.58 26.57
CA ALA A 68 -6.24 2.96 27.76
C ALA A 68 -7.61 3.50 27.34
N SER A 69 -8.65 3.29 28.15
CA SER A 69 -10.04 3.61 27.74
C SER A 69 -10.22 5.06 27.29
N ASN A 70 -9.56 5.99 28.00
CA ASN A 70 -9.54 7.41 27.67
C ASN A 70 -8.91 7.69 26.30
N GLU A 71 -7.85 6.98 25.92
CA GLU A 71 -7.21 7.12 24.61
C GLU A 71 -8.13 6.62 23.50
N VAL A 72 -8.83 5.49 23.71
CA VAL A 72 -9.81 4.97 22.74
C VAL A 72 -10.89 5.99 22.41
N LYS A 73 -11.39 6.70 23.43
CA LYS A 73 -12.37 7.77 23.20
C LYS A 73 -11.79 8.88 22.32
N VAL A 74 -10.58 9.34 22.62
CA VAL A 74 -9.93 10.42 21.87
C VAL A 74 -9.71 10.00 20.42
N GLU A 75 -9.15 8.81 20.19
CA GLU A 75 -8.93 8.25 18.86
C GLU A 75 -10.22 8.07 18.08
N TYR A 76 -11.26 7.52 18.72
CA TYR A 76 -12.60 7.40 18.12
C TYR A 76 -13.10 8.77 17.63
N GLN A 77 -13.05 9.78 18.50
CA GLN A 77 -13.58 11.11 18.20
C GLN A 77 -12.76 11.80 17.10
N ILE A 78 -11.44 11.70 17.13
CA ILE A 78 -10.57 12.22 16.07
C ILE A 78 -10.96 11.59 14.73
N ARG A 79 -11.01 10.26 14.65
CA ARG A 79 -11.36 9.56 13.40
C ARG A 79 -12.77 9.91 12.93
N ALA A 80 -13.76 9.91 13.84
CA ALA A 80 -15.13 10.25 13.51
C ALA A 80 -15.27 11.67 12.95
N ILE A 81 -14.59 12.65 13.57
CA ILE A 81 -14.62 14.04 13.11
C ILE A 81 -13.87 14.19 11.79
N VAL A 82 -12.62 13.74 11.72
CA VAL A 82 -11.73 13.96 10.57
C VAL A 82 -12.25 13.23 9.34
N LEU A 83 -12.62 11.95 9.46
CA LEU A 83 -13.07 11.15 8.33
C LEU A 83 -14.48 11.50 7.84
N SER A 84 -15.26 12.27 8.61
CA SER A 84 -16.55 12.81 8.17
C SER A 84 -16.40 14.02 7.23
N GLN A 85 -15.22 14.64 7.19
CA GLN A 85 -14.98 15.81 6.37
C GLN A 85 -14.73 15.40 4.92
N SER A 86 -15.43 16.08 3.99
CA SER A 86 -15.11 16.01 2.58
C SER A 86 -13.86 16.85 2.32
N ILE A 87 -12.82 16.22 1.77
CA ILE A 87 -11.53 16.87 1.55
C ILE A 87 -11.15 16.88 0.08
N SER A 88 -10.64 18.03 -0.37
CA SER A 88 -10.11 18.23 -1.72
C SER A 88 -8.64 18.62 -1.66
N PHE A 89 -7.87 18.08 -2.60
CA PHE A 89 -6.45 18.42 -2.81
C PHE A 89 -6.23 19.38 -3.97
N LYS A 90 -7.31 19.91 -4.56
CA LYS A 90 -7.31 20.82 -5.72
C LYS A 90 -6.40 22.04 -5.55
N PHE A 91 -6.32 22.56 -4.33
CA PHE A 91 -5.56 23.78 -3.98
C PHE A 91 -4.38 23.49 -3.05
N GLY A 92 -3.78 22.30 -3.18
CA GLY A 92 -2.63 21.89 -2.39
C GLY A 92 -3.00 21.26 -1.06
N GLN A 93 -1.99 21.06 -0.21
CA GLN A 93 -2.14 20.52 1.14
C GLN A 93 -2.14 21.66 2.16
N LYS A 94 -3.18 21.72 2.99
CA LYS A 94 -3.26 22.58 4.17
C LYS A 94 -3.31 21.71 5.43
N GLU A 95 -3.47 22.35 6.59
CA GLU A 95 -3.55 21.66 7.88
C GLU A 95 -4.65 20.58 7.90
N ALA A 96 -5.84 20.86 7.38
CA ALA A 96 -6.93 19.89 7.30
C ALA A 96 -6.57 18.66 6.46
N GLN A 97 -5.91 18.85 5.30
CA GLN A 97 -5.41 17.77 4.44
C GLN A 97 -4.36 16.94 5.15
N THR A 98 -3.48 17.61 5.89
CA THR A 98 -2.41 16.95 6.64
C THR A 98 -3.00 16.08 7.73
N LEU A 99 -3.89 16.63 8.57
CA LEU A 99 -4.57 15.87 9.63
C LEU A 99 -5.35 14.67 9.08
N TRP A 100 -6.04 14.85 7.95
CA TRP A 100 -6.78 13.77 7.31
C TRP A 100 -5.87 12.65 6.79
N LEU A 101 -4.73 13.00 6.19
CA LEU A 101 -3.71 12.03 5.77
C LEU A 101 -3.06 11.32 6.96
N GLU A 102 -2.84 12.00 8.08
CA GLU A 102 -2.30 11.39 9.31
C GLU A 102 -3.23 10.32 9.86
N VAL A 103 -4.54 10.60 9.91
CA VAL A 103 -5.55 9.62 10.32
C VAL A 103 -5.56 8.41 9.38
N LEU A 104 -5.50 8.63 8.07
CA LEU A 104 -5.41 7.52 7.10
C LEU A 104 -4.12 6.70 7.27
N ARG A 105 -2.97 7.37 7.44
CA ARG A 105 -1.68 6.72 7.69
C ARG A 105 -1.76 5.82 8.90
N ASP A 106 -2.31 6.31 10.00
CA ASP A 106 -2.37 5.55 11.25
C ASP A 106 -3.31 4.35 11.12
N MET A 107 -4.46 4.52 10.46
CA MET A 107 -5.36 3.41 10.13
C MET A 107 -4.70 2.35 9.24
N LEU A 108 -3.95 2.75 8.21
CA LEU A 108 -3.21 1.84 7.32
C LEU A 108 -2.12 1.07 8.08
N ARG A 109 -1.37 1.75 8.95
CA ARG A 109 -0.32 1.13 9.77
C ARG A 109 -0.90 0.09 10.73
N GLU A 110 -2.04 0.38 11.33
CA GLU A 110 -2.78 -0.57 12.14
C GLU A 110 -3.22 -1.80 11.32
N SER A 111 -3.68 -1.61 10.09
CA SER A 111 -3.99 -2.72 9.18
C SER A 111 -2.75 -3.58 8.89
N TYR A 112 -1.58 -2.98 8.62
CA TYR A 112 -0.32 -3.70 8.37
C TYR A 112 0.09 -4.57 9.57
N TRP A 113 0.00 -4.00 10.78
CA TRP A 113 0.34 -4.71 12.00
C TRP A 113 -0.54 -5.94 12.26
N LEU A 114 -1.85 -5.87 11.95
CA LEU A 114 -2.74 -7.04 12.07
C LEU A 114 -2.34 -8.19 11.13
N LEU A 115 -1.84 -7.86 9.94
CA LEU A 115 -1.43 -8.87 8.97
C LEU A 115 -0.17 -9.61 9.43
N GLU A 116 0.73 -8.92 10.14
CA GLU A 116 1.94 -9.50 10.71
C GLU A 116 1.65 -10.41 11.92
N SER A 117 0.60 -10.12 12.69
CA SER A 117 0.28 -10.82 13.93
C SER A 117 -0.59 -12.07 13.77
N ASN A 118 -0.74 -12.61 12.55
CA ASN A 118 -1.69 -13.68 12.21
C ASN A 118 -3.13 -13.34 12.63
N GLY A 119 -3.50 -12.05 12.59
CA GLY A 119 -4.85 -11.57 12.87
C GLY A 119 -5.88 -12.05 11.85
N PRO A 120 -7.16 -11.72 12.04
CA PRO A 120 -8.22 -12.07 11.09
C PRO A 120 -7.86 -11.59 9.67
N TYR A 121 -8.23 -12.39 8.65
CA TYR A 121 -7.95 -12.11 7.24
C TYR A 121 -8.58 -10.81 6.70
N THR A 122 -9.33 -10.06 7.53
CA THR A 122 -10.03 -8.83 7.16
C THR A 122 -9.78 -7.72 8.19
N SER A 123 -9.25 -6.59 7.72
CA SER A 123 -9.05 -5.37 8.51
C SER A 123 -10.26 -4.46 8.39
N LYS A 124 -10.86 -4.06 9.53
CA LYS A 124 -11.96 -3.09 9.56
C LYS A 124 -11.51 -1.71 9.11
N ASN A 125 -10.29 -1.31 9.49
CA ASN A 125 -9.69 -0.07 9.02
C ASN A 125 -9.60 -0.06 7.49
N HIS A 126 -9.17 -1.14 6.87
CA HIS A 126 -9.07 -1.23 5.41
C HIS A 126 -10.43 -1.10 4.72
N GLN A 127 -11.47 -1.75 5.26
CA GLN A 127 -12.83 -1.58 4.74
C GLN A 127 -13.30 -0.13 4.87
N LYS A 128 -13.09 0.47 6.04
CA LYS A 128 -13.46 1.86 6.31
C LYS A 128 -12.73 2.84 5.38
N ILE A 129 -11.45 2.61 5.12
CA ILE A 129 -10.64 3.38 4.17
C ILE A 129 -11.22 3.25 2.77
N ARG A 130 -11.53 2.04 2.31
CA ARG A 130 -12.18 1.83 1.00
C ARG A 130 -13.48 2.63 0.91
N ASP A 131 -14.36 2.53 1.90
CA ASP A 131 -15.65 3.23 1.90
C ASP A 131 -15.49 4.76 1.81
N ILE A 132 -14.52 5.31 2.54
CA ILE A 132 -14.21 6.75 2.54
C ILE A 132 -13.64 7.17 1.18
N LEU A 133 -12.73 6.37 0.62
CA LEU A 133 -12.03 6.71 -0.61
C LEU A 133 -12.86 6.52 -1.87
N SER A 134 -13.90 5.68 -1.84
CA SER A 134 -14.84 5.52 -2.96
C SER A 134 -15.50 6.83 -3.39
N ASN A 135 -15.61 7.80 -2.47
CA ASN A 135 -16.18 9.13 -2.73
C ASN A 135 -15.14 10.26 -2.64
N SER A 136 -13.84 9.95 -2.59
CA SER A 136 -12.77 10.92 -2.40
C SER A 136 -12.08 11.29 -3.72
N GLU A 137 -11.62 12.54 -3.81
CA GLU A 137 -10.73 12.97 -4.89
C GLU A 137 -9.31 12.39 -4.75
N LEU A 138 -8.93 11.87 -3.57
CA LEU A 138 -7.57 11.44 -3.26
C LEU A 138 -7.05 10.42 -4.30
N LEU A 139 -7.77 9.32 -4.54
CA LEU A 139 -7.33 8.32 -5.51
C LEU A 139 -7.59 8.76 -6.95
N ASN A 140 -8.68 9.51 -7.16
CA ASN A 140 -9.11 10.00 -8.46
C ASN A 140 -8.12 10.97 -9.09
N ARG A 141 -7.56 11.89 -8.31
CA ARG A 141 -6.56 12.86 -8.75
C ARG A 141 -5.34 12.75 -7.85
N PRO A 142 -4.40 11.85 -8.16
CA PRO A 142 -3.24 11.57 -7.32
C PRO A 142 -2.14 12.63 -7.46
N VAL A 143 -2.54 13.90 -7.49
CA VAL A 143 -1.71 15.10 -7.60
C VAL A 143 -2.27 16.13 -6.63
N SER A 144 -1.38 16.82 -5.91
CA SER A 144 -1.76 17.93 -5.06
C SER A 144 -1.67 19.25 -5.82
N GLY A 145 -2.65 20.13 -5.65
CA GLY A 145 -2.61 21.48 -6.22
C GLY A 145 -2.88 21.55 -7.72
N TYR A 146 -3.57 20.58 -8.33
CA TYR A 146 -3.77 20.52 -9.79
C TYR A 146 -4.57 21.69 -10.40
N SER A 147 -5.10 22.62 -9.61
CA SER A 147 -5.69 23.88 -10.09
C SER A 147 -4.84 25.12 -9.80
N GLN A 148 -3.62 24.94 -9.32
CA GLN A 148 -2.66 26.02 -9.06
C GLN A 148 -1.58 26.01 -10.14
N LYS A 149 -1.22 27.21 -10.61
CA LYS A 149 -0.12 27.37 -11.58
C LYS A 149 1.24 27.05 -10.95
N ASP A 150 1.41 27.42 -9.68
CA ASP A 150 2.62 27.20 -8.89
C ASP A 150 2.32 26.24 -7.74
N ALA A 151 1.80 25.05 -8.06
CA ALA A 151 1.63 24.01 -7.06
C ALA A 151 3.01 23.61 -6.53
N GLY A 152 3.23 23.77 -5.22
CA GLY A 152 4.41 23.23 -4.56
C GLY A 152 4.48 21.70 -4.69
N SER A 153 5.65 21.12 -4.44
CA SER A 153 5.80 19.67 -4.40
C SER A 153 4.85 19.06 -3.35
N PRO A 154 4.19 17.92 -3.65
CA PRO A 154 3.39 17.24 -2.63
C PRO A 154 4.27 16.83 -1.45
N SER A 155 3.71 16.86 -0.24
CA SER A 155 4.40 16.34 0.95
C SER A 155 4.72 14.84 0.83
N ASP A 156 5.76 14.41 1.52
CA ASP A 156 6.13 13.00 1.63
C ASP A 156 4.98 12.15 2.20
N LEU A 157 4.20 12.69 3.14
CA LEU A 157 3.03 12.02 3.69
C LEU A 157 1.97 11.74 2.61
N PHE A 158 1.70 12.71 1.74
CA PHE A 158 0.77 12.51 0.61
C PHE A 158 1.28 11.45 -0.35
N CYS A 159 2.55 11.54 -0.76
CA CYS A 159 3.14 10.58 -1.70
C CYS A 159 3.15 9.16 -1.12
N ALA A 160 3.63 8.99 0.12
CA ALA A 160 3.65 7.70 0.78
C ALA A 160 2.25 7.13 0.97
N THR A 161 1.26 7.95 1.37
CA THR A 161 -0.14 7.50 1.51
C THR A 161 -0.72 7.03 0.18
N GLN A 162 -0.50 7.77 -0.91
CA GLN A 162 -0.92 7.37 -2.27
C GLN A 162 -0.30 6.05 -2.70
N LEU A 163 1.01 5.88 -2.45
CA LEU A 163 1.75 4.67 -2.76
C LEU A 163 1.21 3.48 -1.95
N CYS A 164 1.04 3.62 -0.64
CA CYS A 164 0.45 2.61 0.23
C CYS A 164 -0.98 2.20 -0.19
N LEU A 165 -1.70 3.08 -0.89
CA LEU A 165 -3.04 2.82 -1.41
C LEU A 165 -3.04 2.30 -2.87
N THR A 166 -1.89 1.94 -3.45
CA THR A 166 -1.80 1.51 -4.85
C THR A 166 -2.65 0.29 -5.14
N GLY A 167 -2.66 -0.72 -4.26
CA GLY A 167 -3.49 -1.91 -4.43
C GLY A 167 -4.97 -1.59 -4.52
N LEU A 168 -5.45 -0.65 -3.69
CA LEU A 168 -6.83 -0.17 -3.74
C LEU A 168 -7.08 0.67 -5.01
N ALA A 169 -6.14 1.53 -5.40
CA ALA A 169 -6.28 2.37 -6.57
C ALA A 169 -6.29 1.59 -7.90
N LEU A 170 -5.75 0.37 -7.91
CA LEU A 170 -5.77 -0.53 -9.06
C LEU A 170 -7.05 -1.39 -9.13
N ASP A 171 -7.91 -1.35 -8.11
CA ASP A 171 -9.19 -2.06 -8.12
C ASP A 171 -10.15 -1.37 -9.11
N PRO A 172 -10.62 -2.04 -10.18
CA PRO A 172 -11.52 -1.44 -11.16
C PRO A 172 -12.88 -1.00 -10.60
N LEU A 173 -13.26 -1.47 -9.40
CA LEU A 173 -14.47 -1.02 -8.72
C LEU A 173 -14.29 0.34 -8.05
N MET A 174 -13.05 0.80 -7.88
CA MET A 174 -12.77 2.14 -7.39
C MET A 174 -12.92 3.15 -8.54
N SER A 175 -13.58 4.27 -8.26
CA SER A 175 -13.59 5.40 -9.19
C SER A 175 -12.22 6.06 -9.11
N VAL A 176 -11.37 5.81 -10.12
CA VAL A 176 -10.02 6.37 -10.24
C VAL A 176 -9.82 6.97 -11.63
N GLN A 177 -9.58 8.28 -11.72
CA GLN A 177 -9.39 8.99 -12.99
C GLN A 177 -8.01 9.67 -13.10
N CYS A 178 -6.97 8.89 -13.39
CA CYS A 178 -5.64 9.45 -13.65
C CYS A 178 -5.54 10.08 -15.05
N LEU A 179 -5.31 11.40 -15.13
CA LEU A 179 -5.06 12.09 -16.40
C LEU A 179 -3.62 11.95 -16.88
N ARG A 180 -3.40 12.26 -18.17
CA ARG A 180 -2.06 12.31 -18.77
C ARG A 180 -1.16 13.34 -18.11
N THR A 181 -1.73 14.44 -17.64
CA THR A 181 -1.03 15.52 -16.93
C THR A 181 -0.68 15.18 -15.48
N ASP A 182 -1.16 14.05 -14.97
CA ASP A 182 -0.99 13.67 -13.57
C ASP A 182 0.34 12.92 -13.33
N TYR A 183 1.16 12.76 -14.37
CA TYR A 183 2.54 12.29 -14.27
C TYR A 183 3.45 12.87 -15.38
N ASP A 184 4.74 12.97 -15.07
CA ASP A 184 5.77 13.36 -16.04
C ASP A 184 6.46 12.13 -16.63
N VAL A 185 6.31 11.92 -17.95
CA VAL A 185 6.90 10.78 -18.65
C VAL A 185 8.43 10.83 -18.66
N GLY A 186 9.02 12.02 -18.64
CA GLY A 186 10.46 12.21 -18.56
C GLY A 186 11.03 11.83 -17.19
N VAL A 187 10.22 11.90 -16.13
CA VAL A 187 10.56 11.35 -14.81
C VAL A 187 10.40 9.83 -14.80
N VAL A 188 9.28 9.33 -15.36
CA VAL A 188 8.96 7.89 -15.44
C VAL A 188 10.05 7.09 -16.18
N TYR A 189 10.53 7.61 -17.32
CA TYR A 189 11.58 6.96 -18.13
C TYR A 189 12.99 7.48 -17.83
N GLY A 190 13.16 8.46 -16.93
CA GLY A 190 14.46 9.05 -16.63
C GLY A 190 15.18 9.62 -17.87
N TYR A 191 14.44 10.23 -18.81
CA TYR A 191 14.99 10.73 -20.09
C TYR A 191 15.88 11.98 -19.92
N ARG A 192 15.76 12.69 -18.80
CA ARG A 192 16.59 13.87 -18.49
C ARG A 192 17.67 13.51 -17.47
N ALA A 193 18.87 14.06 -17.61
CA ALA A 193 20.00 13.83 -16.69
C ALA A 193 19.63 14.15 -15.22
N GLU A 194 18.83 15.18 -15.01
CA GLU A 194 18.29 15.58 -13.70
C GLU A 194 17.36 14.53 -13.06
N ASN A 195 16.75 13.67 -13.88
CA ASN A 195 15.78 12.63 -13.47
C ASN A 195 16.41 11.23 -13.32
N SER A 196 17.70 11.08 -13.63
CA SER A 196 18.45 9.81 -13.50
C SER A 196 18.90 9.52 -12.06
N ARG A 197 18.34 10.21 -11.07
CA ARG A 197 18.61 9.90 -9.66
C ARG A 197 18.09 8.49 -9.32
N PRO A 198 18.84 7.73 -8.49
CA PRO A 198 18.39 6.43 -8.03
C PRO A 198 17.11 6.58 -7.20
N ILE A 199 16.26 5.55 -7.21
CA ILE A 199 15.01 5.56 -6.42
C ILE A 199 15.30 5.62 -4.92
N VAL A 200 16.41 5.00 -4.51
CA VAL A 200 16.87 4.96 -3.12
C VAL A 200 18.26 5.57 -3.02
N LEU A 201 18.41 6.63 -2.23
CA LEU A 201 19.69 7.26 -1.92
C LEU A 201 19.82 7.42 -0.41
N GLU A 202 20.85 6.81 0.20
CA GLU A 202 21.15 6.96 1.63
C GLU A 202 19.90 6.73 2.54
N ASN A 203 19.16 5.64 2.31
CA ASN A 203 17.89 5.29 3.00
C ASN A 203 16.70 6.24 2.76
N LYS A 204 16.83 7.22 1.87
CA LYS A 204 15.71 8.08 1.46
C LYS A 204 15.12 7.64 0.12
N LEU A 205 13.79 7.57 0.06
CA LEU A 205 13.06 7.30 -1.17
C LEU A 205 12.74 8.58 -1.93
N ASP A 206 12.87 8.52 -3.25
CA ASP A 206 12.23 9.47 -4.16
C ASP A 206 10.74 9.12 -4.31
N LEU A 207 9.96 9.48 -3.29
CA LEU A 207 8.52 9.22 -3.23
C LEU A 207 7.75 9.88 -4.38
N GLN A 208 8.24 11.02 -4.89
CA GLN A 208 7.62 11.74 -5.99
C GLN A 208 7.83 11.00 -7.32
N LYS A 209 9.05 10.52 -7.60
CA LYS A 209 9.33 9.66 -8.76
C LYS A 209 8.49 8.39 -8.73
N LEU A 210 8.41 7.72 -7.57
CA LEU A 210 7.56 6.54 -7.40
C LEU A 210 6.08 6.85 -7.65
N LEU A 211 5.58 8.00 -7.19
CA LEU A 211 4.20 8.42 -7.44
C LEU A 211 3.95 8.66 -8.93
N HIS A 212 4.90 9.26 -9.66
CA HIS A 212 4.81 9.40 -11.11
C HIS A 212 4.73 8.04 -11.83
N ILE A 213 5.56 7.07 -11.43
CA ILE A 213 5.52 5.71 -11.98
C ILE A 213 4.17 5.03 -11.68
N ARG A 214 3.68 5.15 -10.45
CA ARG A 214 2.38 4.61 -10.04
C ARG A 214 1.24 5.22 -10.86
N ASN A 215 1.23 6.54 -11.06
CA ASN A 215 0.21 7.24 -11.83
C ASN A 215 0.25 6.87 -13.32
N PHE A 216 1.45 6.69 -13.88
CA PHE A 216 1.64 6.14 -15.23
C PHE A 216 0.90 4.80 -15.37
N TRP A 217 1.13 3.86 -14.44
CA TRP A 217 0.49 2.55 -14.49
C TRP A 217 -1.01 2.59 -14.26
N LEU A 218 -1.51 3.40 -13.33
CA LEU A 218 -2.95 3.59 -13.15
C LEU A 218 -3.63 3.98 -14.46
N ARG A 219 -3.08 4.96 -15.17
CA ARG A 219 -3.65 5.40 -16.43
C ARG A 219 -3.62 4.28 -17.48
N HIS A 220 -2.50 3.58 -17.62
CA HIS A 220 -2.35 2.55 -18.64
C HIS A 220 -3.20 1.29 -18.36
N LEU A 221 -3.47 0.98 -17.09
CA LEU A 221 -4.25 -0.17 -16.67
C LEU A 221 -5.75 0.12 -16.54
N LEU A 222 -6.16 1.34 -16.16
CA LEU A 222 -7.55 1.67 -15.85
C LEU A 222 -8.21 2.68 -16.79
N CYS A 223 -7.45 3.41 -17.61
CA CYS A 223 -8.03 4.39 -18.53
C CYS A 223 -8.37 3.73 -19.88
N PRO A 224 -9.66 3.58 -20.24
CA PRO A 224 -10.06 2.96 -21.51
C PRO A 224 -9.60 3.78 -22.72
N THR A 225 -9.45 5.10 -22.59
CA THR A 225 -9.01 5.98 -23.68
C THR A 225 -7.50 5.92 -23.93
N GLU A 226 -6.70 5.49 -22.96
CA GLU A 226 -5.27 5.24 -23.18
C GLU A 226 -5.06 3.97 -24.01
N ALA A 227 -5.97 2.99 -23.89
CA ALA A 227 -6.03 1.77 -24.71
C ALA A 227 -4.72 0.95 -24.81
N THR A 228 -3.81 1.06 -23.84
CA THR A 228 -2.55 0.31 -23.79
C THR A 228 -2.72 -1.06 -23.13
N PHE A 229 -3.00 -1.10 -21.82
CA PHE A 229 -3.19 -2.36 -21.07
C PHE A 229 -4.60 -2.53 -20.50
N HIS A 230 -5.49 -1.55 -20.69
CA HIS A 230 -6.82 -1.54 -20.09
C HIS A 230 -7.63 -2.82 -20.35
N ALA A 231 -7.81 -3.19 -21.62
CA ALA A 231 -8.63 -4.37 -21.96
C ALA A 231 -8.08 -5.66 -21.34
N SER A 232 -6.75 -5.85 -21.42
CA SER A 232 -6.08 -7.00 -20.81
C SER A 232 -6.25 -7.01 -19.30
N TYR A 233 -6.05 -5.88 -18.63
CA TYR A 233 -6.14 -5.75 -17.18
C TYR A 233 -7.57 -5.98 -16.65
N ILE A 234 -8.58 -5.38 -17.28
CA ILE A 234 -9.98 -5.53 -16.86
C ILE A 234 -10.44 -6.99 -16.99
N ASN A 235 -9.99 -7.69 -18.04
CA ASN A 235 -10.35 -9.09 -18.29
C ASN A 235 -9.55 -10.10 -17.44
N LEU A 236 -8.54 -9.67 -16.68
CA LEU A 236 -7.83 -10.56 -15.75
C LEU A 236 -8.80 -11.14 -14.70
N ALA A 237 -8.72 -12.46 -14.48
CA ALA A 237 -9.47 -13.09 -13.41
C ALA A 237 -9.08 -12.48 -12.05
N PRO A 238 -9.99 -12.41 -11.05
CA PRO A 238 -9.72 -11.77 -9.75
C PRO A 238 -8.52 -12.34 -8.96
N ARG A 239 -8.00 -13.51 -9.34
CA ARG A 239 -6.79 -14.13 -8.77
C ARG A 239 -5.48 -13.61 -9.36
N TYR A 240 -5.53 -12.88 -10.48
CA TYR A 240 -4.37 -12.29 -11.14
C TYR A 240 -4.31 -10.77 -10.97
N LYS A 241 -5.39 -10.14 -10.49
CA LYS A 241 -5.40 -8.73 -10.11
C LYS A 241 -4.72 -8.55 -8.75
N PRO A 242 -4.15 -7.37 -8.46
CA PRO A 242 -3.64 -7.05 -7.14
C PRO A 242 -4.71 -7.36 -6.09
N ARG A 243 -4.39 -8.28 -5.18
CA ARG A 243 -5.27 -8.60 -4.06
C ARG A 243 -4.80 -7.87 -2.83
N SER A 244 -5.76 -7.27 -2.14
CA SER A 244 -5.59 -6.83 -0.78
C SER A 244 -5.48 -8.08 0.13
N TRP A 245 -4.34 -8.25 0.82
CA TRP A 245 -4.13 -9.02 2.07
C TRP A 245 -4.36 -10.57 2.09
N VAL A 246 -3.26 -11.35 2.10
CA VAL A 246 -3.10 -12.80 2.39
C VAL A 246 -1.66 -13.06 2.85
N SER A 247 -1.41 -13.28 4.15
CA SER A 247 -0.12 -13.66 4.81
C SER A 247 1.17 -13.01 4.26
N LEU A 248 1.82 -12.20 5.09
CA LEU A 248 3.17 -11.71 4.81
C LEU A 248 4.21 -12.75 5.20
N ASP A 249 5.26 -12.86 4.40
CA ASP A 249 6.49 -13.51 4.85
C ASP A 249 7.09 -12.65 5.98
N PRO A 250 7.61 -13.25 7.06
CA PRO A 250 8.09 -12.50 8.22
C PRO A 250 9.13 -11.44 7.83
N LEU A 251 9.06 -10.29 8.51
CA LEU A 251 10.02 -9.20 8.38
C LEU A 251 11.43 -9.73 8.65
N ASN A 252 12.22 -9.88 7.58
CA ASN A 252 13.64 -10.12 7.70
C ASN A 252 14.34 -8.75 7.78
N PHE A 253 15.00 -8.47 8.90
CA PHE A 253 15.64 -7.18 9.18
C PHE A 253 16.99 -7.01 8.48
N GLU A 254 17.42 -8.03 7.74
CA GLU A 254 18.68 -8.04 7.01
C GLU A 254 18.45 -8.08 5.51
N ARG A 255 19.49 -7.69 4.76
CA ARG A 255 19.53 -7.87 3.32
C ARG A 255 19.43 -9.36 3.00
N SER A 256 18.40 -9.75 2.27
CA SER A 256 18.18 -11.10 1.78
C SER A 256 18.51 -11.17 0.29
N TYR A 257 19.34 -12.13 -0.11
CA TYR A 257 19.60 -12.41 -1.51
C TYR A 257 18.65 -13.47 -2.03
N PHE A 258 18.29 -13.39 -3.31
CA PHE A 258 17.43 -14.38 -3.95
C PHE A 258 17.90 -14.70 -5.36
N ARG A 259 17.49 -15.88 -5.82
CA ARG A 259 17.70 -16.39 -7.17
C ARG A 259 16.39 -16.98 -7.66
N GLY A 260 16.16 -16.98 -8.97
CA GLY A 260 14.95 -17.53 -9.55
C GLY A 260 14.98 -17.57 -11.06
N ILE A 261 13.89 -18.04 -11.65
CA ILE A 261 13.74 -18.17 -13.10
C ILE A 261 12.46 -17.44 -13.50
N ARG A 262 12.54 -16.52 -14.47
CA ARG A 262 11.35 -15.91 -15.08
C ARG A 262 10.77 -16.91 -16.09
N ARG A 263 9.57 -17.42 -15.79
CA ARG A 263 8.82 -18.30 -16.70
C ARG A 263 7.99 -17.46 -17.66
N THR A 264 8.31 -17.50 -18.94
CA THR A 264 7.44 -16.98 -20.00
C THR A 264 6.44 -18.06 -20.40
N PRO A 265 5.13 -17.77 -20.46
CA PRO A 265 4.15 -18.73 -20.94
C PRO A 265 4.31 -18.89 -22.46
N ASP A 266 4.74 -20.08 -22.90
CA ASP A 266 4.80 -20.66 -24.26
C ASP A 266 5.26 -19.69 -25.39
N TYR A 267 6.36 -19.94 -26.10
CA TYR A 267 6.28 -20.54 -27.46
C TYR A 267 7.63 -20.95 -28.08
N VAL A 268 8.78 -20.83 -27.40
CA VAL A 268 10.08 -21.24 -27.96
C VAL A 268 10.96 -21.85 -26.87
N VAL A 269 11.70 -22.91 -27.20
CA VAL A 269 12.81 -23.42 -26.37
C VAL A 269 13.91 -22.36 -26.34
N GLN A 270 13.74 -21.34 -25.53
CA GLN A 270 14.76 -20.35 -25.20
C GLN A 270 15.42 -20.75 -23.87
N PRO A 271 16.71 -20.42 -23.67
CA PRO A 271 17.33 -20.55 -22.36
C PRO A 271 16.51 -19.78 -21.32
N PRO A 272 16.34 -20.34 -20.10
CA PRO A 272 15.53 -19.71 -19.07
C PRO A 272 16.14 -18.35 -18.68
N ASP A 273 15.28 -17.35 -18.56
CA ASP A 273 15.65 -16.05 -17.99
C ASP A 273 16.02 -16.22 -16.51
N LEU A 274 17.31 -16.06 -16.20
CA LEU A 274 17.81 -16.19 -14.85
C LEU A 274 17.63 -14.88 -14.09
N VAL A 275 17.22 -14.99 -12.82
CA VAL A 275 17.02 -13.86 -11.92
C VAL A 275 17.98 -13.98 -10.76
N ARG A 276 18.69 -12.89 -10.45
CA ARG A 276 19.48 -12.73 -9.21
C ARG A 276 19.20 -11.36 -8.63
N GLY A 277 19.08 -11.27 -7.32
CA GLY A 277 18.84 -9.97 -6.69
C GLY A 277 18.96 -9.99 -5.19
N PHE A 278 18.62 -8.85 -4.60
CA PHE A 278 18.47 -8.70 -3.17
C PHE A 278 17.28 -7.82 -2.83
N CYS A 279 16.77 -8.04 -1.63
CA CYS A 279 15.83 -7.16 -0.95
C CYS A 279 16.46 -6.73 0.37
N GLU A 280 16.32 -5.46 0.75
CA GLU A 280 16.78 -4.97 2.05
C GLU A 280 15.78 -3.98 2.64
N PRO A 281 15.62 -3.94 3.98
CA PRO A 281 14.75 -2.96 4.61
C PRO A 281 15.33 -1.56 4.49
N ILE A 282 14.44 -0.57 4.35
CA ILE A 282 14.77 0.84 4.51
C ILE A 282 14.41 1.22 5.94
N ALA A 283 15.42 1.53 6.75
CA ALA A 283 15.25 1.75 8.18
C ALA A 283 14.41 2.98 8.49
N ASP A 284 14.56 4.04 7.69
CA ASP A 284 13.90 5.32 7.92
C ASP A 284 12.45 5.30 7.47
N PHE A 285 11.61 5.99 8.25
CA PHE A 285 10.20 6.19 7.90
C PHE A 285 10.09 7.10 6.69
N GLN A 286 9.33 6.67 5.68
CA GLN A 286 9.10 7.45 4.46
C GLN A 286 7.65 7.94 4.48
N GLY A 287 7.46 9.27 4.54
CA GLY A 287 6.13 9.88 4.68
C GLY A 287 5.34 9.38 5.90
N GLY A 288 6.02 8.98 6.97
CA GLY A 288 5.40 8.44 8.19
C GLY A 288 5.09 6.94 8.17
N PHE A 289 5.46 6.21 7.11
CA PHE A 289 5.31 4.77 7.03
C PHE A 289 6.66 4.05 7.20
N SER A 290 6.67 2.98 7.99
CA SER A 290 7.75 2.00 8.06
C SER A 290 7.46 0.82 7.13
N GLY A 291 8.39 -0.14 7.03
CA GLY A 291 8.18 -1.39 6.26
C GLY A 291 8.51 -1.30 4.77
N TRP A 292 9.05 -0.17 4.32
CA TRP A 292 9.60 -0.03 2.97
C TRP A 292 10.81 -0.94 2.79
N ARG A 293 10.91 -1.59 1.63
CA ARG A 293 12.10 -2.39 1.29
C ARG A 293 12.60 -1.99 -0.07
N ARG A 294 13.91 -1.81 -0.20
CA ARG A 294 14.56 -1.70 -1.50
C ARG A 294 14.62 -3.09 -2.13
N ILE A 295 14.37 -3.16 -3.43
CA ILE A 295 14.58 -4.36 -4.22
C ILE A 295 15.41 -4.00 -5.45
N CYS A 296 16.48 -4.77 -5.67
CA CYS A 296 17.30 -4.69 -6.87
C CYS A 296 17.53 -6.10 -7.39
N PHE A 297 17.30 -6.30 -8.69
CA PHE A 297 17.56 -7.59 -9.33
C PHE A 297 17.93 -7.41 -10.78
N VAL A 298 18.60 -8.42 -11.31
CA VAL A 298 18.94 -8.54 -12.71
C VAL A 298 18.21 -9.74 -13.30
N ILE A 299 17.65 -9.56 -14.48
CA ILE A 299 17.17 -10.64 -15.35
C ILE A 299 18.18 -10.76 -16.47
N TYR A 300 18.73 -11.95 -16.68
CA TYR A 300 19.76 -12.15 -17.69
C TYR A 300 19.66 -13.49 -18.41
N GLN A 301 20.18 -13.48 -19.64
CA GLN A 301 20.45 -14.66 -20.45
C GLN A 301 21.90 -14.58 -20.93
N TRP A 302 22.61 -15.71 -20.88
CA TRP A 302 24.02 -15.77 -21.26
C TRP A 302 24.36 -17.11 -21.89
N ASP A 303 25.39 -17.15 -22.72
CA ASP A 303 25.80 -18.36 -23.43
C ASP A 303 26.48 -19.33 -22.46
N GLN A 304 25.82 -20.45 -22.19
CA GLN A 304 26.50 -21.60 -21.61
C GLN A 304 26.83 -22.55 -22.76
N GLU A 305 28.11 -22.62 -23.14
CA GLU A 305 28.63 -23.63 -24.09
C GLU A 305 28.30 -25.08 -23.67
N GLN A 306 27.75 -25.31 -22.47
CA GLN A 306 27.03 -26.52 -22.10
C GLN A 306 25.79 -26.18 -21.27
N PRO A 307 24.55 -26.33 -21.79
CA PRO A 307 23.36 -26.24 -20.96
C PRO A 307 23.43 -27.31 -19.86
N PRO A 308 22.91 -27.05 -18.64
CA PRO A 308 22.81 -28.09 -17.63
C PRO A 308 21.98 -29.23 -18.23
N VAL A 309 22.54 -30.43 -18.30
CA VAL A 309 21.83 -31.62 -18.79
C VAL A 309 20.64 -31.86 -17.85
N LEU A 310 19.44 -31.46 -18.28
CA LEU A 310 18.20 -31.93 -17.68
C LEU A 310 18.15 -33.43 -17.97
N SER A 311 18.48 -34.26 -16.99
CA SER A 311 18.38 -35.72 -17.13
C SER A 311 16.93 -36.10 -17.40
N ALA A 312 16.62 -36.43 -18.65
CA ALA A 312 15.39 -37.11 -19.01
C ALA A 312 15.46 -38.51 -18.42
N ASN A 313 14.77 -38.77 -17.30
CA ASN A 313 14.50 -40.12 -16.86
C ASN A 313 13.11 -40.21 -16.20
N ASP A 314 12.27 -41.02 -16.84
CA ASP A 314 11.10 -41.74 -16.37
C ASP A 314 10.23 -41.15 -15.25
N GLY A 315 9.10 -40.57 -15.66
CA GLY A 315 7.76 -40.97 -15.19
C GLY A 315 7.38 -40.79 -13.71
N THR A 316 8.28 -40.29 -12.88
CA THR A 316 8.04 -40.03 -11.46
C THR A 316 8.57 -38.63 -11.19
N GLU A 317 7.70 -37.67 -10.87
CA GLU A 317 8.10 -36.27 -10.62
C GLU A 317 9.28 -36.23 -9.63
N PRO A 318 10.49 -35.87 -10.08
CA PRO A 318 11.58 -35.63 -9.16
C PRO A 318 11.39 -34.24 -8.59
N ALA A 319 11.49 -34.13 -7.26
CA ALA A 319 11.70 -32.83 -6.62
C ALA A 319 12.97 -32.22 -7.24
N LEU A 320 12.79 -31.24 -8.12
CA LEU A 320 13.89 -30.44 -8.65
C LEU A 320 14.60 -29.79 -7.46
N ASP A 321 15.84 -30.17 -7.23
CA ASP A 321 16.75 -29.37 -6.43
C ASP A 321 17.07 -28.11 -7.26
N GLU A 322 16.21 -27.10 -7.17
CA GLU A 322 16.26 -25.84 -7.94
C GLU A 322 17.56 -25.04 -7.72
N ASN A 323 18.47 -25.51 -6.84
CA ASN A 323 19.65 -24.78 -6.40
C ASN A 323 20.99 -25.16 -7.09
N ALA A 324 21.11 -26.29 -7.78
CA ALA A 324 22.43 -26.83 -8.14
C ALA A 324 22.94 -26.55 -9.58
N GLY A 325 22.08 -26.28 -10.57
CA GLY A 325 22.53 -26.27 -11.98
C GLY A 325 22.97 -24.90 -12.55
N PRO A 326 22.06 -23.93 -12.70
CA PRO A 326 22.32 -22.72 -13.49
C PRO A 326 23.00 -21.58 -12.71
N PHE A 327 23.17 -21.72 -11.38
CA PHE A 327 23.66 -20.63 -10.53
C PHE A 327 25.09 -20.81 -9.98
N GLU A 328 25.75 -21.94 -10.24
CA GLU A 328 27.08 -22.27 -9.72
C GLU A 328 28.25 -21.63 -10.49
N ALA A 329 28.01 -21.11 -11.70
CA ALA A 329 29.05 -20.44 -12.47
C ALA A 329 29.53 -19.13 -11.81
N LYS A 330 30.82 -18.80 -12.02
CA LYS A 330 31.45 -17.58 -11.52
C LYS A 330 30.73 -16.35 -12.09
N TRP A 331 30.20 -15.50 -11.20
CA TRP A 331 29.42 -14.31 -11.55
C TRP A 331 30.07 -13.04 -10.99
N PRO A 332 30.16 -11.93 -11.76
CA PRO A 332 29.80 -11.84 -13.18
C PRO A 332 30.78 -12.65 -14.07
N PRO A 333 30.36 -13.00 -15.30
CA PRO A 333 31.22 -13.61 -16.31
C PRO A 333 32.44 -12.73 -16.61
N PRO A 334 33.55 -13.33 -17.08
CA PRO A 334 34.77 -12.59 -17.38
C PRO A 334 34.62 -11.62 -18.57
N ASP A 335 33.73 -11.89 -19.53
CA ASP A 335 33.43 -10.99 -20.65
C ASP A 335 31.95 -10.57 -20.67
N PHE A 336 31.65 -9.42 -20.09
CA PHE A 336 30.28 -8.94 -19.90
C PHE A 336 29.57 -8.54 -21.20
N GLU A 337 30.29 -8.16 -22.26
CA GLU A 337 29.67 -7.70 -23.52
C GLU A 337 29.47 -8.86 -24.51
N SER A 338 30.34 -9.87 -24.48
CA SER A 338 30.30 -11.01 -25.41
C SER A 338 29.44 -12.18 -24.91
N ASP A 339 29.32 -12.35 -23.59
CA ASP A 339 28.73 -13.57 -23.01
C ASP A 339 27.20 -13.46 -22.82
N PHE A 340 26.62 -12.26 -22.84
CA PHE A 340 25.21 -12.03 -22.54
C PHE A 340 24.36 -11.71 -23.77
N TYR A 341 23.19 -12.33 -23.83
CA TYR A 341 22.14 -12.02 -24.80
C TYR A 341 21.10 -11.04 -24.25
N LEU A 342 20.97 -10.95 -22.92
CA LEU A 342 20.04 -10.08 -22.22
C LEU A 342 20.61 -9.74 -20.84
N VAL A 343 20.61 -8.46 -20.46
CA VAL A 343 20.90 -8.03 -19.08
C VAL A 343 20.02 -6.85 -18.68
N GLN A 344 18.87 -7.14 -18.07
CA GLN A 344 17.95 -6.12 -17.59
C GLN A 344 18.11 -5.93 -16.08
N VAL A 345 18.52 -4.73 -15.65
CA VAL A 345 18.65 -4.39 -14.24
C VAL A 345 17.42 -3.62 -13.78
N TYR A 346 16.85 -4.06 -12.67
CA TYR A 346 15.69 -3.49 -12.03
C TYR A 346 16.08 -2.85 -10.71
N GLU A 347 15.65 -1.62 -10.49
CA GLU A 347 15.68 -0.93 -9.20
C GLU A 347 14.25 -0.53 -8.83
N GLY A 348 13.83 -0.85 -7.61
CA GLY A 348 12.53 -0.41 -7.11
C GLY A 348 12.38 -0.55 -5.61
N VAL A 349 11.13 -0.42 -5.18
CA VAL A 349 10.73 -0.59 -3.79
C VAL A 349 9.58 -1.57 -3.69
N ILE A 350 9.58 -2.35 -2.62
CA ILE A 350 8.40 -3.08 -2.15
C ILE A 350 7.66 -2.13 -1.20
N LEU A 351 6.38 -1.94 -1.46
CA LEU A 351 5.50 -1.09 -0.65
C LEU A 351 5.33 -1.67 0.76
N PRO A 352 5.00 -0.87 1.79
CA PRO A 352 4.86 -1.33 3.18
C PRO A 352 3.91 -2.54 3.38
N GLU A 353 2.90 -2.69 2.51
CA GLU A 353 2.01 -3.85 2.52
C GLU A 353 2.67 -5.17 2.08
N GLY A 354 3.89 -5.13 1.56
CA GLY A 354 4.70 -6.29 1.16
C GLY A 354 4.26 -7.03 -0.10
N ARG A 355 3.25 -6.55 -0.83
CA ARG A 355 2.68 -7.26 -2.00
C ARG A 355 3.03 -6.69 -3.34
N MET A 356 3.33 -5.40 -3.38
CA MET A 356 3.51 -4.66 -4.61
C MET A 356 4.91 -4.11 -4.66
N MET A 357 5.50 -4.14 -5.83
CA MET A 357 6.77 -3.48 -6.11
C MET A 357 6.62 -2.53 -7.29
N ILE A 358 7.27 -1.38 -7.17
CA ILE A 358 7.23 -0.29 -8.15
C ILE A 358 8.66 0.19 -8.36
N GLY A 359 9.05 0.44 -9.60
CA GLY A 359 10.38 0.95 -9.89
C GLY A 359 10.64 1.16 -11.37
N THR A 360 11.92 1.14 -11.72
CA THR A 360 12.42 1.29 -13.09
C THR A 360 13.40 0.19 -13.44
N TRP A 361 13.49 -0.12 -14.72
CA TRP A 361 14.48 -1.05 -15.26
C TRP A 361 15.26 -0.41 -16.40
N ILE A 362 16.44 -0.94 -16.68
CA ILE A 362 17.31 -0.55 -17.78
C ILE A 362 17.96 -1.81 -18.38
N ASP A 363 18.03 -1.88 -19.71
CA ASP A 363 18.85 -2.86 -20.41
C ASP A 363 20.31 -2.38 -20.43
N LEU A 364 21.24 -3.20 -19.93
CA LEU A 364 22.67 -2.84 -19.90
C LEU A 364 23.38 -3.04 -21.25
N LEU A 365 22.84 -3.87 -22.14
CA LEU A 365 23.36 -4.05 -23.49
C LEU A 365 22.85 -2.93 -24.40
N GLU A 366 21.58 -2.57 -24.26
CA GLU A 366 20.95 -1.44 -24.96
C GLU A 366 20.50 -0.35 -23.97
N THR A 367 21.44 0.45 -23.45
CA THR A 367 21.17 1.46 -22.39
C THR A 367 20.11 2.53 -22.69
N LEU A 368 19.62 2.61 -23.94
CA LEU A 368 18.48 3.42 -24.32
C LEU A 368 17.13 2.77 -23.98
N ASP A 369 17.09 1.44 -23.86
CA ASP A 369 15.91 0.68 -23.47
C ASP A 369 15.79 0.64 -21.94
N LYS A 370 14.75 1.29 -21.46
CA LYS A 370 14.47 1.46 -20.03
C LYS A 370 13.02 1.81 -19.86
N GLY A 371 12.49 1.57 -18.68
CA GLY A 371 11.11 1.93 -18.40
C GLY A 371 10.68 1.71 -16.98
N PRO A 372 9.44 2.10 -16.66
CA PRO A 372 8.83 1.78 -15.39
C PRO A 372 8.48 0.29 -15.30
N PHE A 373 8.29 -0.22 -14.09
CA PHE A 373 7.62 -1.48 -13.84
C PHE A 373 6.69 -1.39 -12.63
N ILE A 374 5.71 -2.28 -12.60
CA ILE A 374 4.88 -2.58 -11.44
C ILE A 374 4.62 -4.08 -11.40
N PHE A 375 4.95 -4.73 -10.28
CA PHE A 375 4.64 -6.16 -10.07
C PHE A 375 3.88 -6.33 -8.76
N TRP A 376 3.12 -7.42 -8.66
CA TRP A 376 2.41 -7.79 -7.44
C TRP A 376 2.42 -9.29 -7.20
N LYS A 377 2.42 -9.68 -5.92
CA LYS A 377 2.30 -11.07 -5.47
C LYS A 377 0.90 -11.59 -5.82
N ARG A 378 0.85 -12.74 -6.49
CA ARG A 378 -0.38 -13.44 -6.86
C ARG A 378 -1.10 -14.04 -5.65
#